data_AF-A0A448ZR88-F1
#
_entry.id   AF-A0A448ZR88-F1
#
_cell.length_a   1.000
_cell.length_b   1.000
_cell.length_c   1.000
_cell.angle_alpha   90.00
_cell.angle_beta   90.00
_cell.angle_gamma   90.00
#
_symmetry.space_group_name_H-M   'P 1'
#
loop_
_entity.id
_entity.type
_entity.pdbx_description
1 polymer ?
#
loop_
_entity_poly.entity_id
_entity_poly.type
_entity_poly.pdbx_seq_one_letter_code
_entity_poly.pdbx_strand_id
1 'polypeptide(L)'
;MDLIIDFLSGASPYHAELRTFGQAFMGALAVRSGVNKNKDLNWFHAFALTTIAAFGGGWFGFVWMGKPTSLITNGDVTLTLTAIAFVLLTYSPMDIGYRFGTLLPVKILLNSWAQLFRGLGMIGFINACAAEVAPSKYYPTPILGPVVYGTLLGNMGAFFLKGFHKHLEKDIPWAFQNEYVSSVSFRRVGLVVGLFYHLYTHDKVGSVGVALRSFVQSTGIQGTMTDKMFATIVVTAFMQVSGMMMLPEFYGPSFNLLLLPKRMLMGTPKTIDSAAIEKDLIAEEEKEQRNQATKSKKKKKKKTKTN
;
A
#
# COMPACT_ATOMS: atom_id res chain seq x y z
N MET A 1 -27.58 -6.83 -5.13
CA MET A 1 -26.75 -6.66 -3.91
C MET A 1 -25.68 -7.75 -3.86
N ASP A 2 -26.06 -8.98 -4.19
CA ASP A 2 -25.19 -10.17 -4.17
C ASP A 2 -23.91 -10.02 -5.00
N LEU A 3 -23.97 -9.48 -6.23
CA LEU A 3 -22.76 -9.24 -7.05
C LEU A 3 -21.71 -8.37 -6.32
N ILE A 4 -22.15 -7.33 -5.62
CA ILE A 4 -21.24 -6.42 -4.89
C ILE A 4 -20.65 -7.14 -3.68
N ILE A 5 -21.47 -7.94 -2.98
CA ILE A 5 -21.03 -8.77 -1.87
C ILE A 5 -20.00 -9.80 -2.34
N ASP A 6 -20.26 -10.48 -3.45
CA ASP A 6 -19.37 -11.50 -4.03
C ASP A 6 -18.05 -10.89 -4.48
N PHE A 7 -18.08 -9.71 -5.10
CA PHE A 7 -16.88 -8.95 -5.45
C PHE A 7 -16.09 -8.56 -4.19
N LEU A 8 -16.73 -7.91 -3.21
CA LEU A 8 -16.05 -7.40 -2.02
C LEU A 8 -15.56 -8.49 -1.07
N SER A 9 -16.23 -9.64 -1.04
CA SER A 9 -15.80 -10.83 -0.27
C SER A 9 -14.77 -11.67 -1.02
N GLY A 10 -14.71 -11.53 -2.35
CA GLY A 10 -13.87 -12.32 -3.24
C GLY A 10 -14.34 -13.75 -3.43
N ALA A 11 -15.65 -13.96 -3.41
CA ALA A 11 -16.29 -15.27 -3.61
C ALA A 11 -16.39 -15.70 -5.09
N SER A 12 -16.15 -14.79 -6.04
CA SER A 12 -16.24 -15.10 -7.48
C SER A 12 -15.16 -16.09 -7.94
N PRO A 13 -15.45 -16.95 -8.93
CA PRO A 13 -14.40 -17.67 -9.67
C PRO A 13 -13.43 -16.68 -10.31
N TYR A 14 -12.15 -17.06 -10.39
CA TYR A 14 -11.03 -16.25 -10.91
C TYR A 14 -10.67 -14.99 -10.10
N HIS A 15 -11.35 -14.74 -9.00
CA HIS A 15 -11.15 -13.54 -8.22
C HIS A 15 -9.73 -13.45 -7.63
N ALA A 16 -9.15 -14.61 -7.28
CA ALA A 16 -7.80 -14.70 -6.77
C ALA A 16 -6.76 -14.29 -7.82
N GLU A 17 -6.93 -14.73 -9.06
CA GLU A 17 -6.05 -14.46 -10.18
C GLU A 17 -6.18 -13.00 -10.63
N LEU A 18 -7.41 -12.49 -10.77
CA LEU A 18 -7.66 -11.10 -11.17
C LEU A 18 -7.10 -10.08 -10.18
N ARG A 19 -7.34 -10.29 -8.88
CA ARG A 19 -6.80 -9.40 -7.84
C ARG A 19 -5.27 -9.48 -7.76
N THR A 20 -4.71 -10.67 -7.94
CA THR A 20 -3.25 -10.88 -7.97
C THR A 20 -2.62 -10.22 -9.19
N PHE A 21 -3.23 -10.36 -10.37
CA PHE A 21 -2.79 -9.69 -11.58
C PHE A 21 -2.89 -8.17 -11.45
N GLY A 22 -3.98 -7.63 -10.89
CA GLY A 22 -4.13 -6.20 -10.62
C GLY A 22 -3.02 -5.68 -9.71
N GLN A 23 -2.72 -6.38 -8.61
CA GLN A 23 -1.62 -6.04 -7.71
C GLN A 23 -0.24 -6.11 -8.40
N ALA A 24 0.01 -7.18 -9.17
CA ALA A 24 1.23 -7.36 -9.96
C ALA A 24 1.43 -6.23 -10.96
N PHE A 25 0.38 -5.89 -11.72
CA PHE A 25 0.41 -4.83 -12.72
C PHE A 25 0.66 -3.46 -12.10
N MET A 26 -0.01 -3.14 -10.98
CA MET A 26 0.24 -1.89 -10.27
C MET A 26 1.66 -1.83 -9.70
N GLY A 27 2.22 -2.93 -9.21
CA GLY A 27 3.61 -3.00 -8.75
C GLY A 27 4.63 -2.82 -9.89
N ALA A 28 4.38 -3.44 -11.04
CA ALA A 28 5.20 -3.27 -12.24
C ALA A 28 5.13 -1.82 -12.77
N LEU A 29 3.93 -1.24 -12.82
CA LEU A 29 3.72 0.14 -13.25
C LEU A 29 4.45 1.12 -12.32
N ALA A 30 4.42 0.85 -11.02
CA ALA A 30 5.14 1.58 -10.00
C ALA A 30 6.67 1.57 -10.21
N VAL A 31 7.27 0.41 -10.46
CA VAL A 31 8.71 0.31 -10.73
C VAL A 31 9.05 0.99 -12.06
N ARG A 32 8.22 0.77 -13.10
CA ARG A 32 8.42 1.35 -14.43
C ARG A 32 8.28 2.88 -14.46
N SER A 33 7.37 3.45 -13.68
CA SER A 33 7.18 4.91 -13.58
C SER A 33 8.11 5.59 -12.56
N GLY A 34 8.64 4.82 -11.60
CA GLY A 34 9.55 5.28 -10.56
C GLY A 34 11.01 4.98 -10.88
N VAL A 35 11.61 4.05 -10.12
CA VAL A 35 13.06 3.77 -10.13
C VAL A 35 13.55 3.33 -11.52
N ASN A 36 12.71 2.68 -12.32
CA ASN A 36 13.05 2.22 -13.67
C ASN A 36 12.43 3.08 -14.79
N LYS A 37 12.23 4.39 -14.57
CA LYS A 37 11.65 5.31 -15.58
C LYS A 37 12.45 5.32 -16.89
N ASN A 38 13.77 5.31 -16.79
CA ASN A 38 14.67 5.39 -17.95
C ASN A 38 15.00 4.03 -18.59
N LYS A 39 14.53 2.90 -18.01
CA LYS A 39 14.94 1.52 -18.40
C LYS A 39 16.43 1.22 -18.18
N ASP A 40 17.10 1.97 -17.30
CA ASP A 40 18.55 1.80 -17.04
C ASP A 40 18.87 0.57 -16.18
N LEU A 41 17.88 0.02 -15.47
CA LEU A 41 18.08 -1.16 -14.63
C LEU A 41 18.16 -2.44 -15.46
N ASN A 42 19.07 -3.33 -15.08
CA ASN A 42 19.11 -4.70 -15.59
C ASN A 42 17.73 -5.36 -15.45
N TRP A 43 17.32 -6.13 -16.47
CA TRP A 43 15.99 -6.73 -16.54
C TRP A 43 15.63 -7.52 -15.26
N PHE A 44 16.59 -8.30 -14.74
CA PHE A 44 16.39 -9.11 -13.54
C PHE A 44 16.22 -8.24 -12.29
N HIS A 45 16.96 -7.14 -12.18
CA HIS A 45 16.83 -6.20 -11.06
C HIS A 45 15.47 -5.49 -11.10
N ALA A 46 15.05 -5.03 -12.28
CA ALA A 46 13.74 -4.43 -12.46
C ALA A 46 12.60 -5.42 -12.16
N PHE A 47 12.76 -6.68 -12.55
CA PHE A 47 11.81 -7.74 -12.23
C PHE A 47 11.75 -8.05 -10.74
N ALA A 48 12.90 -8.21 -10.06
CA ALA A 48 12.96 -8.43 -8.62
C ALA A 48 12.37 -7.25 -7.83
N LEU A 49 12.63 -6.01 -8.25
CA LEU A 49 11.98 -4.85 -7.66
C LEU A 49 10.47 -4.86 -7.89
N THR A 50 10.01 -5.35 -9.04
CA THR A 50 8.58 -5.49 -9.36
C THR A 50 7.89 -6.52 -8.46
N THR A 51 8.51 -7.67 -8.21
CA THR A 51 7.96 -8.69 -7.29
C THR A 51 7.91 -8.18 -5.86
N ILE A 52 8.92 -7.43 -5.41
CA ILE A 52 8.93 -6.78 -4.09
C ILE A 52 7.87 -5.67 -4.02
N ALA A 53 7.75 -4.85 -5.08
CA ALA A 53 6.75 -3.78 -5.15
C ALA A 53 5.33 -4.30 -5.04
N ALA A 54 5.02 -5.37 -5.77
CA ALA A 54 3.69 -5.96 -5.81
C ALA A 54 3.40 -6.81 -4.57
N PHE A 55 4.37 -7.60 -4.09
CA PHE A 55 4.13 -8.66 -3.10
C PHE A 55 5.10 -8.62 -1.91
N GLY A 56 5.68 -7.47 -1.58
CA GLY A 56 6.59 -7.35 -0.42
C GLY A 56 5.98 -7.83 0.89
N GLY A 57 4.67 -7.71 1.07
CA GLY A 57 3.97 -8.33 2.19
C GLY A 57 4.10 -9.86 2.24
N GLY A 58 3.94 -10.53 1.10
CA GLY A 58 4.13 -11.99 1.01
C GLY A 58 5.58 -12.41 1.26
N TRP A 59 6.54 -11.63 0.76
CA TRP A 59 7.97 -11.86 0.97
C TRP A 59 8.40 -11.74 2.43
N PHE A 60 8.01 -10.65 3.09
CA PHE A 60 8.59 -10.27 4.38
C PHE A 60 7.66 -10.49 5.57
N GLY A 61 6.34 -10.61 5.35
CA GLY A 61 5.37 -10.87 6.41
C GLY A 61 5.66 -12.18 7.14
N PHE A 62 5.77 -13.28 6.42
CA PHE A 62 6.05 -14.58 7.04
C PHE A 62 7.42 -14.65 7.70
N VAL A 63 8.43 -14.00 7.12
CA VAL A 63 9.77 -13.91 7.71
C VAL A 63 9.71 -13.28 9.10
N TRP A 64 8.85 -12.27 9.30
CA TRP A 64 8.64 -11.71 10.63
C TRP A 64 8.07 -12.75 11.61
N MET A 65 7.10 -13.57 11.20
CA MET A 65 6.60 -14.65 12.06
C MET A 65 7.57 -15.85 12.20
N GLY A 66 8.78 -15.78 11.65
CA GLY A 66 9.71 -16.90 11.61
C GLY A 66 9.23 -18.06 10.74
N LYS A 67 8.32 -17.80 9.79
CA LYS A 67 7.76 -18.79 8.85
C LYS A 67 8.35 -18.58 7.44
N PRO A 68 8.42 -19.65 6.61
CA PRO A 68 8.82 -19.50 5.22
C PRO A 68 7.85 -18.59 4.45
N THR A 69 8.37 -17.81 3.51
CA THR A 69 7.55 -16.90 2.68
C THR A 69 6.57 -17.68 1.81
N SER A 70 5.28 -17.30 1.87
CA SER A 70 4.24 -17.91 1.05
C SER A 70 4.49 -17.77 -0.45
N LEU A 71 5.30 -16.79 -0.85
CA LEU A 71 5.61 -16.56 -2.25
C LEU A 71 6.66 -17.53 -2.80
N ILE A 72 7.40 -18.22 -1.94
CA ILE A 72 8.22 -19.37 -2.34
C ILE A 72 7.41 -20.66 -2.25
N THR A 73 6.58 -20.81 -1.20
CA THR A 73 5.87 -22.07 -0.96
C THR A 73 4.67 -22.29 -1.88
N ASN A 74 3.90 -21.25 -2.20
CA ASN A 74 2.67 -21.32 -3.01
C ASN A 74 2.61 -20.22 -4.08
N GLY A 75 3.77 -19.68 -4.46
CA GLY A 75 3.85 -18.44 -5.23
C GLY A 75 3.79 -18.59 -6.74
N ASP A 76 3.64 -19.80 -7.30
CA ASP A 76 3.74 -20.03 -8.74
C ASP A 76 2.81 -19.12 -9.54
N VAL A 77 1.53 -19.04 -9.15
CA VAL A 77 0.55 -18.15 -9.79
C VAL A 77 0.93 -16.68 -9.60
N THR A 78 1.40 -16.32 -8.41
CA THR A 78 1.77 -14.93 -8.08
C THR A 78 2.97 -14.46 -8.89
N LEU A 79 4.05 -15.25 -8.92
CA LEU A 79 5.26 -14.97 -9.69
C LEU A 79 4.98 -14.99 -11.19
N THR A 80 4.19 -15.94 -11.67
CA THR A 80 3.82 -16.02 -13.10
C THR A 80 3.03 -14.80 -13.54
N LEU A 81 2.00 -14.39 -12.79
CA LEU A 81 1.24 -13.17 -13.09
C LEU A 81 2.10 -11.91 -12.97
N THR A 82 3.08 -11.90 -12.06
CA THR A 82 4.06 -10.80 -11.98
C THR A 82 4.95 -10.74 -13.21
N ALA A 83 5.45 -11.89 -13.68
CA ALA A 83 6.27 -11.96 -14.88
C ALA A 83 5.49 -11.49 -16.11
N ILE A 84 4.24 -11.94 -16.26
CA ILE A 84 3.34 -11.49 -17.34
C ILE A 84 3.14 -9.96 -17.27
N ALA A 85 2.79 -9.43 -16.10
CA ALA A 85 2.58 -8.00 -15.93
C ALA A 85 3.85 -7.18 -16.21
N PHE A 86 5.02 -7.65 -15.75
CA PHE A 86 6.32 -7.02 -15.98
C PHE A 86 6.67 -6.98 -17.47
N VAL A 87 6.48 -8.10 -18.18
CA VAL A 87 6.75 -8.20 -19.63
C VAL A 87 5.81 -7.28 -20.41
N LEU A 88 4.51 -7.30 -20.10
CA LEU A 88 3.52 -6.43 -20.73
C LEU A 88 3.88 -4.94 -20.57
N LEU A 89 4.33 -4.51 -19.40
CA LEU A 89 4.64 -3.10 -19.14
C LEU A 89 6.01 -2.64 -19.64
N THR A 90 6.99 -3.54 -19.67
CA THR A 90 8.39 -3.18 -19.96
C THR A 90 8.78 -3.45 -21.41
N TYR A 91 8.26 -4.53 -21.99
CA TYR A 91 8.69 -5.07 -23.28
C TYR A 91 7.61 -5.06 -24.37
N SER A 92 6.40 -4.57 -24.10
CA SER A 92 5.40 -4.40 -25.16
C SER A 92 5.90 -3.47 -26.27
N PRO A 93 5.70 -3.80 -27.55
CA PRO A 93 6.08 -2.92 -28.65
C PRO A 93 5.39 -1.56 -28.52
N MET A 94 6.10 -0.49 -28.90
CA MET A 94 5.62 0.90 -28.83
C MET A 94 5.19 1.38 -27.44
N ASP A 95 5.63 0.70 -26.36
CA ASP A 95 5.20 0.95 -24.98
C ASP A 95 3.67 0.93 -24.81
N ILE A 96 2.96 0.11 -25.61
CA ILE A 96 1.49 -0.02 -25.55
C ILE A 96 1.03 -0.40 -24.13
N GLY A 97 1.69 -1.37 -23.49
CA GLY A 97 1.29 -1.83 -22.16
C GLY A 97 1.39 -0.73 -21.11
N TYR A 98 2.46 0.08 -21.17
CA TYR A 98 2.63 1.24 -20.28
C TYR A 98 1.59 2.33 -20.54
N ARG A 99 1.34 2.66 -21.82
CA ARG A 99 0.31 3.63 -22.20
C ARG A 99 -1.09 3.17 -21.78
N PHE A 100 -1.41 1.91 -21.99
CA PHE A 100 -2.68 1.30 -21.58
C PHE A 100 -2.84 1.33 -20.06
N GLY A 101 -1.81 0.92 -19.31
CA GLY A 101 -1.81 0.94 -17.84
C GLY A 101 -1.89 2.33 -17.21
N THR A 102 -1.54 3.37 -17.96
CA THR A 102 -1.63 4.77 -17.52
C THR A 102 -2.94 5.44 -17.89
N LEU A 103 -3.77 4.83 -18.74
CA LEU A 103 -5.14 5.31 -19.00
C LEU A 103 -5.97 5.26 -17.72
N LEU A 104 -6.59 6.38 -17.38
CA LEU A 104 -7.39 6.53 -16.15
C LEU A 104 -8.40 5.39 -15.91
N PRO A 105 -9.26 4.98 -16.86
CA PRO A 105 -10.24 3.92 -16.59
C PRO A 105 -9.58 2.56 -16.27
N VAL A 106 -8.50 2.24 -16.99
CA VAL A 106 -7.72 1.00 -16.77
C VAL A 106 -7.03 1.06 -15.41
N LYS A 107 -6.44 2.20 -15.08
CA LYS A 107 -5.76 2.45 -13.81
C LYS A 107 -6.72 2.34 -12.62
N ILE A 108 -7.94 2.89 -12.73
CA ILE A 108 -8.99 2.76 -11.70
C ILE A 108 -9.36 1.28 -11.52
N LEU A 109 -9.58 0.55 -12.61
CA LEU A 109 -9.93 -0.87 -12.56
C LEU A 109 -8.82 -1.70 -11.91
N LEU A 110 -7.58 -1.56 -12.38
CA LEU A 110 -6.43 -2.29 -11.85
C LEU A 110 -6.12 -1.93 -10.39
N ASN A 111 -6.26 -0.65 -10.05
CA ASN A 111 -6.14 -0.20 -8.67
C ASN A 111 -7.23 -0.83 -7.80
N SER A 112 -8.47 -0.93 -8.29
CA SER A 112 -9.56 -1.60 -7.57
C SER A 112 -9.20 -3.05 -7.23
N TRP A 113 -8.76 -3.82 -8.23
CA TRP A 113 -8.27 -5.18 -8.02
C TRP A 113 -7.09 -5.27 -7.04
N ALA A 114 -6.12 -4.34 -7.14
CA ALA A 114 -4.98 -4.25 -6.24
C ALA A 114 -5.37 -3.92 -4.78
N GLN A 115 -6.36 -3.05 -4.56
CA GLN A 115 -6.88 -2.75 -3.23
C GLN A 115 -7.61 -3.96 -2.64
N LEU A 116 -8.31 -4.73 -3.47
CA LEU A 116 -9.00 -5.94 -3.05
C LEU A 116 -8.03 -7.03 -2.60
N PHE A 117 -6.95 -7.22 -3.37
CA PHE A 117 -5.85 -8.09 -2.98
C PHE A 117 -5.28 -7.69 -1.62
N ARG A 118 -5.02 -6.40 -1.40
CA ARG A 118 -4.48 -5.89 -0.14
C ARG A 118 -5.45 -6.04 1.04
N GLY A 119 -6.74 -5.78 0.85
CA GLY A 119 -7.74 -5.92 1.91
C GLY A 119 -7.95 -7.36 2.34
N LEU A 120 -8.13 -8.26 1.38
CA LEU A 120 -8.28 -9.69 1.67
C LEU A 120 -6.99 -10.32 2.17
N GLY A 121 -5.83 -9.86 1.67
CA GLY A 121 -4.53 -10.19 2.22
C GLY A 121 -4.44 -9.82 3.69
N MET A 122 -4.60 -8.53 4.03
CA MET A 122 -4.56 -8.04 5.41
C MET A 122 -5.46 -8.86 6.35
N ILE A 123 -6.69 -9.16 5.93
CA ILE A 123 -7.61 -10.03 6.68
C ILE A 123 -7.00 -11.43 6.91
N GLY A 124 -6.46 -12.06 5.87
CA GLY A 124 -5.81 -13.37 5.97
C GLY A 124 -4.65 -13.37 6.98
N PHE A 125 -3.83 -12.32 6.98
CA PHE A 125 -2.69 -12.20 7.90
C PHE A 125 -3.10 -11.89 9.34
N ILE A 126 -4.13 -11.05 9.54
CA ILE A 126 -4.72 -10.84 10.87
C ILE A 126 -5.22 -12.17 11.42
N ASN A 127 -5.97 -12.93 10.63
CA ASN A 127 -6.48 -14.24 11.03
C ASN A 127 -5.36 -15.23 11.36
N ALA A 128 -4.30 -15.27 10.54
CA ALA A 128 -3.16 -16.14 10.78
C ALA A 128 -2.40 -15.79 12.06
N CYS A 129 -2.18 -14.50 12.34
CA CYS A 129 -1.49 -14.05 13.54
C CYS A 129 -2.37 -14.17 14.79
N ALA A 130 -3.67 -13.89 14.69
CA ALA A 130 -4.63 -14.06 15.78
C ALA A 130 -4.74 -15.52 16.25
N ALA A 131 -4.49 -16.49 15.36
CA ALA A 131 -4.47 -17.91 15.71
C ALA A 131 -3.21 -18.34 16.47
N GLU A 132 -2.11 -17.61 16.35
CA GLU A 132 -0.79 -17.98 16.89
C GLU A 132 -0.44 -17.20 18.17
N VAL A 133 -0.95 -15.97 18.31
CA VAL A 133 -0.62 -15.10 19.43
C VAL A 133 -1.58 -15.35 20.59
N ALA A 134 -1.03 -15.66 21.76
CA ALA A 134 -1.83 -15.81 22.98
C ALA A 134 -2.33 -14.44 23.51
N PRO A 135 -3.52 -14.38 24.13
CA PRO A 135 -4.00 -13.21 24.83
C PRO A 135 -3.05 -12.76 25.95
N SER A 136 -3.13 -11.47 26.30
CA SER A 136 -2.40 -10.94 27.47
C SER A 136 -3.17 -11.21 28.76
N LYS A 137 -2.50 -11.05 29.91
CA LYS A 137 -3.16 -11.10 31.23
C LYS A 137 -4.26 -10.04 31.40
N TYR A 138 -4.17 -8.92 30.68
CA TYR A 138 -5.03 -7.75 30.87
C TYR A 138 -6.22 -7.70 29.91
N TYR A 139 -6.18 -8.44 28.81
CA TYR A 139 -7.23 -8.42 27.79
C TYR A 139 -7.39 -9.79 27.12
N PRO A 140 -8.62 -10.31 26.97
CA PRO A 140 -8.89 -11.67 26.52
C PRO A 140 -8.57 -11.92 25.04
N THR A 141 -8.23 -10.88 24.28
CA THR A 141 -7.91 -10.99 22.85
C THR A 141 -6.58 -10.28 22.56
N PRO A 142 -5.65 -10.87 21.81
CA PRO A 142 -4.39 -10.23 21.44
C PRO A 142 -4.65 -9.11 20.43
N ILE A 143 -4.66 -7.84 20.83
CA ILE A 143 -5.01 -6.73 19.91
C ILE A 143 -3.80 -6.32 19.06
N LEU A 144 -2.68 -5.95 19.70
CA LEU A 144 -1.58 -5.27 19.03
C LEU A 144 -0.92 -6.15 17.95
N GLY A 145 -0.58 -7.39 18.29
CA GLY A 145 0.15 -8.30 17.40
C GLY A 145 -0.54 -8.50 16.05
N PRO A 146 -1.77 -9.04 16.01
CA PRO A 146 -2.50 -9.28 14.77
C PRO A 146 -2.73 -8.02 13.93
N VAL A 147 -3.08 -6.90 14.57
CA VAL A 147 -3.33 -5.63 13.87
C VAL A 147 -2.06 -5.10 13.24
N VAL A 148 -0.97 -5.00 14.03
CA VAL A 148 0.32 -4.56 13.53
C VAL A 148 0.73 -5.47 12.37
N TYR A 149 0.70 -6.78 12.57
CA TYR A 149 1.08 -7.75 11.56
C TYR A 149 0.31 -7.62 10.24
N GLY A 150 -1.02 -7.49 10.30
CA GLY A 150 -1.85 -7.23 9.12
C GLY A 150 -1.50 -5.92 8.41
N THR A 151 -1.22 -4.84 9.16
CA THR A 151 -0.89 -3.53 8.57
C THR A 151 0.45 -3.50 7.87
N LEU A 152 1.41 -4.26 8.38
CA LEU A 152 2.77 -4.31 7.85
C LEU A 152 2.78 -4.99 6.49
N LEU A 153 1.97 -6.03 6.31
CA LEU A 153 1.78 -6.68 5.03
C LEU A 153 1.44 -5.68 3.91
N GLY A 154 0.44 -4.82 4.16
CA GLY A 154 -0.01 -3.84 3.20
C GLY A 154 1.07 -2.83 2.80
N ASN A 155 2.16 -2.76 3.58
CA ASN A 155 3.17 -1.72 3.52
C ASN A 155 4.62 -2.21 3.32
N MET A 156 4.92 -3.51 3.40
CA MET A 156 6.30 -3.98 3.25
C MET A 156 6.89 -3.71 1.87
N GLY A 157 6.10 -3.82 0.79
CA GLY A 157 6.64 -3.62 -0.57
C GLY A 157 7.25 -2.24 -0.78
N ALA A 158 6.56 -1.18 -0.35
CA ALA A 158 7.08 0.17 -0.51
C ALA A 158 8.13 0.54 0.55
N PHE A 159 8.18 -0.15 1.70
CA PHE A 159 9.29 -0.09 2.66
C PHE A 159 10.64 -0.36 2.01
N PHE A 160 10.75 -1.47 1.27
CA PHE A 160 12.00 -1.87 0.62
C PHE A 160 12.37 -1.00 -0.59
N LEU A 161 11.38 -0.46 -1.32
CA LEU A 161 11.66 0.38 -2.49
C LEU A 161 12.22 1.76 -2.14
N LYS A 162 11.84 2.32 -0.98
CA LYS A 162 12.23 3.68 -0.59
C LYS A 162 13.25 3.74 0.53
N GLY A 163 13.41 2.64 1.27
CA GLY A 163 14.26 2.56 2.45
C GLY A 163 13.66 3.25 3.67
N PHE A 164 14.26 3.00 4.83
CA PHE A 164 13.78 3.44 6.15
C PHE A 164 13.73 4.98 6.28
N HIS A 165 14.75 5.68 5.75
CA HIS A 165 14.88 7.14 5.90
C HIS A 165 13.79 7.92 5.16
N LYS A 166 13.46 7.54 3.92
CA LYS A 166 12.37 8.18 3.15
C LYS A 166 10.99 7.90 3.74
N HIS A 167 10.86 6.89 4.60
CA HIS A 167 9.65 6.72 5.39
C HIS A 167 9.65 7.77 6.50
N LEU A 168 10.68 7.78 7.35
CA LEU A 168 10.73 8.68 8.52
C LEU A 168 10.83 10.18 8.21
N GLU A 169 11.12 10.59 6.98
CA GLU A 169 11.31 11.97 6.54
C GLU A 169 10.13 12.93 6.84
N LYS A 170 8.96 12.40 7.24
CA LYS A 170 7.78 13.18 7.63
C LYS A 170 7.37 13.01 9.09
N ASP A 171 8.28 12.59 9.97
CA ASP A 171 8.08 12.46 11.43
C ASP A 171 6.85 11.64 11.86
N ILE A 172 6.42 10.67 11.04
CA ILE A 172 5.27 9.81 11.33
C ILE A 172 5.76 8.35 11.47
N PRO A 173 5.39 7.61 12.53
CA PRO A 173 5.87 6.24 12.75
C PRO A 173 5.53 5.25 11.63
N TRP A 174 6.37 4.23 11.49
CA TRP A 174 6.43 3.24 10.42
C TRP A 174 5.13 2.45 10.10
N ALA A 175 4.28 2.15 11.08
CA ALA A 175 2.98 1.50 10.83
C ALA A 175 2.01 2.37 10.02
N PHE A 176 2.39 3.64 9.84
CA PHE A 176 1.57 4.62 9.19
C PHE A 176 2.12 5.04 7.85
N GLN A 177 3.23 4.56 7.28
CA GLN A 177 3.74 5.17 6.05
C GLN A 177 3.77 4.23 4.86
N ASN A 178 2.86 4.45 3.91
CA ASN A 178 3.25 4.27 2.52
C ASN A 178 2.63 5.24 1.54
N GLU A 179 3.51 5.66 0.66
CA GLU A 179 3.46 6.82 -0.20
C GLU A 179 3.83 6.29 -1.58
N TYR A 180 2.88 6.10 -2.48
CA TYR A 180 3.19 6.04 -3.90
C TYR A 180 2.96 7.45 -4.44
N VAL A 181 4.09 8.15 -4.67
CA VAL A 181 4.18 9.56 -5.07
C VAL A 181 3.65 10.55 -4.01
N SER A 182 4.56 11.12 -3.20
CA SER A 182 4.41 12.39 -2.48
C SER A 182 3.32 12.54 -1.38
N SER A 183 3.00 11.57 -0.52
CA SER A 183 1.75 11.66 0.25
C SER A 183 1.30 10.77 1.39
N VAL A 184 0.30 11.33 2.08
CA VAL A 184 0.09 11.22 3.52
C VAL A 184 -1.00 10.24 3.95
N SER A 185 -1.60 9.51 3.01
CA SER A 185 -2.98 9.10 3.26
C SER A 185 -3.35 7.62 3.21
N PHE A 186 -2.56 6.73 2.59
CA PHE A 186 -2.74 5.27 2.74
C PHE A 186 -2.38 4.75 4.16
N ARG A 187 -2.09 5.71 5.02
CA ARG A 187 -1.23 5.69 6.19
C ARG A 187 -1.97 5.25 7.46
N ARG A 188 -3.20 5.75 7.67
CA ARG A 188 -4.05 5.40 8.82
C ARG A 188 -5.13 4.37 8.49
N VAL A 189 -5.40 4.18 7.20
CA VAL A 189 -6.47 3.33 6.69
C VAL A 189 -6.22 1.87 7.08
N GLY A 190 -5.03 1.33 6.77
CA GLY A 190 -4.71 -0.06 7.11
C GLY A 190 -4.84 -0.36 8.61
N LEU A 191 -4.37 0.54 9.47
CA LEU A 191 -4.40 0.33 10.93
C LEU A 191 -5.82 0.42 11.49
N VAL A 192 -6.59 1.44 11.09
CA VAL A 192 -7.99 1.58 11.54
C VAL A 192 -8.84 0.41 11.05
N VAL A 193 -8.65 0.02 9.79
CA VAL A 193 -9.44 -1.04 9.16
C VAL A 193 -9.03 -2.42 9.68
N GLY A 194 -7.73 -2.67 9.88
CA GLY A 194 -7.22 -3.88 10.50
C GLY A 194 -7.66 -4.01 11.97
N LEU A 195 -7.62 -2.91 12.72
CA LEU A 195 -8.13 -2.86 14.10
C LEU A 195 -9.63 -3.13 14.14
N PHE A 196 -10.40 -2.48 13.27
CA PHE A 196 -11.84 -2.72 13.14
C PHE A 196 -12.13 -4.19 12.85
N TYR A 197 -11.50 -4.76 11.81
CA TYR A 197 -11.69 -6.16 11.46
C TYR A 197 -11.38 -7.09 12.63
N HIS A 198 -10.23 -6.88 13.28
CA HIS A 198 -9.74 -7.73 14.36
C HIS A 198 -10.66 -7.69 15.58
N LEU A 199 -11.02 -6.50 16.05
CA LEU A 199 -11.93 -6.33 17.18
C LEU A 199 -13.34 -6.84 16.85
N TYR A 200 -13.83 -6.60 15.63
CA TYR A 200 -15.16 -7.05 15.26
C TYR A 200 -15.28 -8.57 15.22
N THR A 201 -14.27 -9.25 14.67
CA THR A 201 -14.33 -10.70 14.38
C THR A 201 -13.76 -11.59 15.47
N HIS A 202 -12.67 -11.17 16.14
CA HIS A 202 -11.96 -11.99 17.11
C HIS A 202 -12.27 -11.62 18.56
N ASP A 203 -12.57 -10.35 18.84
CA ASP A 203 -12.84 -9.90 20.21
C ASP A 203 -14.29 -10.20 20.62
N LYS A 204 -14.62 -11.49 20.78
CA LYS A 204 -15.98 -11.96 21.09
C LYS A 204 -16.41 -11.66 22.52
N VAL A 205 -15.46 -11.63 23.45
CA VAL A 205 -15.71 -11.52 24.90
C VAL A 205 -15.23 -10.19 25.47
N GLY A 206 -14.27 -9.52 24.83
CA GLY A 206 -13.78 -8.23 25.31
C GLY A 206 -14.79 -7.11 25.12
N SER A 207 -14.72 -6.15 26.03
CA SER A 207 -15.63 -5.02 26.11
C SER A 207 -15.67 -4.19 24.84
N VAL A 208 -14.53 -4.04 24.16
CA VAL A 208 -14.41 -3.23 22.94
C VAL A 208 -15.14 -3.89 21.77
N GLY A 209 -14.88 -5.18 21.51
CA GLY A 209 -15.57 -5.91 20.43
C GLY A 209 -17.07 -6.08 20.68
N VAL A 210 -17.48 -6.30 21.94
CA VAL A 210 -18.91 -6.38 22.31
C VAL A 210 -19.61 -5.03 22.09
N ALA A 211 -19.02 -3.92 22.55
CA ALA A 211 -19.57 -2.59 22.33
C ALA A 211 -19.67 -2.25 20.83
N LEU A 212 -18.64 -2.59 20.05
CA LEU A 212 -18.61 -2.36 18.60
C LEU A 212 -19.69 -3.16 17.86
N ARG A 213 -19.86 -4.45 18.17
CA ARG A 213 -20.93 -5.28 17.59
C ARG A 213 -22.31 -4.80 18.00
N SER A 214 -22.50 -4.44 19.28
CA SER A 214 -23.77 -3.88 19.76
C SER A 214 -24.13 -2.58 19.03
N PHE A 215 -23.16 -1.68 18.84
CA PHE A 215 -23.35 -0.47 18.06
C PHE A 215 -23.74 -0.78 16.62
N VAL A 216 -23.00 -1.65 15.92
CA VAL A 216 -23.31 -2.01 14.53
C VAL A 216 -24.69 -2.69 14.41
N GLN A 217 -25.02 -3.62 15.30
CA GLN A 217 -26.32 -4.30 15.32
C GLN A 217 -27.47 -3.33 15.58
N SER A 218 -27.27 -2.33 16.44
CA SER A 218 -28.28 -1.29 16.72
C SER A 218 -28.64 -0.45 15.49
N THR A 219 -27.72 -0.32 14.53
CA THR A 219 -27.99 0.40 13.27
C THR A 219 -28.76 -0.43 12.24
N GLY A 220 -28.87 -1.75 12.43
CA GLY A 220 -29.50 -2.68 11.49
C GLY A 220 -28.72 -2.90 10.18
N ILE A 221 -27.57 -2.26 9.99
CA ILE A 221 -26.80 -2.29 8.73
C ILE A 221 -26.24 -3.68 8.43
N GLN A 222 -25.96 -4.49 9.47
CA GLN A 222 -25.42 -5.85 9.30
C GLN A 222 -26.42 -6.82 8.63
N GLY A 223 -27.73 -6.59 8.80
CA GLY A 223 -28.76 -7.48 8.27
C GLY A 223 -28.56 -8.94 8.70
N THR A 224 -28.61 -9.85 7.73
CA THR A 224 -28.45 -11.31 7.94
C THR A 224 -27.00 -11.81 7.79
N MET A 225 -26.03 -10.90 7.63
CA MET A 225 -24.64 -11.28 7.36
C MET A 225 -23.93 -11.76 8.62
N THR A 226 -23.05 -12.75 8.46
CA THR A 226 -22.15 -13.16 9.56
C THR A 226 -21.18 -12.04 9.92
N ASP A 227 -20.76 -11.96 11.19
CA ASP A 227 -19.85 -10.91 11.66
C ASP A 227 -18.58 -10.82 10.82
N LYS A 228 -18.03 -11.98 10.45
CA LYS A 228 -16.82 -12.08 9.62
C LYS A 228 -17.06 -11.56 8.20
N MET A 229 -18.19 -11.90 7.59
CA MET A 229 -18.54 -11.44 6.24
C MET A 229 -18.78 -9.94 6.23
N PHE A 230 -19.55 -9.44 7.20
CA PHE A 230 -19.80 -8.01 7.36
C PHE A 230 -18.49 -7.22 7.53
N ALA A 231 -17.63 -7.63 8.47
CA ALA A 231 -16.35 -6.97 8.68
C ALA A 231 -15.47 -7.02 7.43
N THR A 232 -15.46 -8.15 6.71
CA THR A 232 -14.72 -8.30 5.45
C THR A 232 -15.18 -7.29 4.41
N ILE A 233 -16.49 -7.17 4.19
CA ILE A 233 -17.09 -6.23 3.22
C ILE A 233 -16.77 -4.79 3.59
N VAL A 234 -16.91 -4.42 4.87
CA VAL A 234 -16.60 -3.05 5.34
C VAL A 234 -15.13 -2.72 5.08
N VAL A 235 -14.24 -3.64 5.43
CA VAL A 235 -12.79 -3.48 5.24
C VAL A 235 -12.44 -3.33 3.77
N THR A 236 -12.91 -4.24 2.92
CA THR A 236 -12.58 -4.22 1.49
C THR A 236 -13.21 -3.02 0.81
N ALA A 237 -14.48 -2.70 1.07
CA ALA A 237 -15.14 -1.49 0.54
C ALA A 237 -14.39 -0.22 0.93
N PHE A 238 -13.98 -0.10 2.19
CA PHE A 238 -13.22 1.06 2.65
C PHE A 238 -11.85 1.16 1.95
N MET A 239 -11.15 0.04 1.78
CA MET A 239 -9.89 0.00 1.03
C MET A 239 -10.07 0.34 -0.45
N GLN A 240 -11.18 -0.06 -1.06
CA GLN A 240 -11.52 0.31 -2.44
C GLN A 240 -11.69 1.82 -2.58
N VAL A 241 -12.62 2.39 -1.80
CA VAL A 241 -12.95 3.82 -1.86
C VAL A 241 -11.71 4.66 -1.54
N SER A 242 -11.02 4.35 -0.46
CA SER A 242 -9.79 5.07 -0.09
C SER A 242 -8.71 4.95 -1.15
N GLY A 243 -8.52 3.77 -1.74
CA GLY A 243 -7.57 3.55 -2.81
C GLY A 243 -7.89 4.31 -4.09
N MET A 244 -9.16 4.44 -4.47
CA MET A 244 -9.59 5.25 -5.61
C MET A 244 -9.35 6.74 -5.36
N MET A 245 -9.76 7.23 -4.19
CA MET A 245 -9.63 8.65 -3.82
C MET A 245 -8.18 9.12 -3.74
N MET A 246 -7.24 8.20 -3.49
CA MET A 246 -5.80 8.48 -3.44
C MET A 246 -5.10 8.53 -4.79
N LEU A 247 -5.78 8.17 -5.89
CA LEU A 247 -5.16 8.31 -7.21
C LEU A 247 -4.88 9.80 -7.50
N PRO A 248 -3.73 10.13 -8.14
CA PRO A 248 -3.34 11.50 -8.49
C PRO A 248 -4.42 12.32 -9.19
N GLU A 249 -5.27 11.66 -9.97
CA GLU A 249 -6.31 12.27 -10.78
C GLU A 249 -7.55 12.70 -9.96
N PHE A 250 -7.71 12.24 -8.72
CA PHE A 250 -8.79 12.67 -7.81
C PHE A 250 -8.26 13.67 -6.76
N TYR A 251 -8.27 13.30 -5.48
CA TYR A 251 -7.72 14.13 -4.40
C TYR A 251 -6.21 14.02 -4.30
N GLY A 252 -5.67 13.13 -5.12
CA GLY A 252 -4.29 12.77 -5.13
C GLY A 252 -3.86 12.14 -3.83
N PRO A 253 -2.56 11.96 -3.72
CA PRO A 253 -2.04 11.19 -2.62
C PRO A 253 -2.26 11.93 -1.25
N SER A 254 -2.52 13.25 -1.26
CA SER A 254 -2.65 14.11 -0.06
C SER A 254 -4.00 13.95 0.67
N PHE A 255 -4.87 13.11 0.13
CA PHE A 255 -6.26 12.93 0.56
C PHE A 255 -6.38 12.37 1.98
N ASN A 256 -6.56 13.18 3.02
CA ASN A 256 -6.78 12.63 4.36
C ASN A 256 -8.27 12.59 4.68
N LEU A 257 -8.86 11.38 4.75
CA LEU A 257 -10.27 11.18 5.07
C LEU A 257 -10.67 11.85 6.41
N LEU A 258 -9.77 11.86 7.39
CA LEU A 258 -10.03 12.49 8.70
C LEU A 258 -9.93 14.02 8.68
N LEU A 259 -9.30 14.59 7.64
CA LEU A 259 -9.20 16.05 7.44
C LEU A 259 -10.17 16.57 6.39
N LEU A 260 -11.01 15.70 5.80
CA LEU A 260 -12.05 16.10 4.85
C LEU A 260 -12.95 17.21 5.39
N PRO A 261 -13.47 17.14 6.63
CA PRO A 261 -14.33 18.20 7.16
C PRO A 261 -13.60 19.55 7.19
N LYS A 262 -12.32 19.55 7.57
CA LYS A 262 -11.51 20.77 7.66
C LYS A 262 -11.23 21.37 6.28
N ARG A 263 -11.00 20.54 5.24
CA ARG A 263 -10.79 21.01 3.86
C ARG A 263 -12.09 21.45 3.18
N MET A 264 -13.20 20.76 3.41
CA MET A 264 -14.52 21.17 2.90
C MET A 264 -14.97 22.50 3.52
N LEU A 265 -14.61 22.75 4.78
CA LEU A 265 -14.93 24.00 5.48
C LEU A 265 -13.96 25.15 5.16
N MET A 266 -12.72 24.89 4.75
CA MET A 266 -11.69 25.94 4.55
C MET A 266 -11.51 26.40 3.08
N GLY A 267 -12.39 26.00 2.17
CA GLY A 267 -12.30 26.38 0.76
C GLY A 267 -11.15 25.66 0.04
N THR A 268 -11.30 25.51 -1.28
CA THR A 268 -10.35 24.81 -2.15
C THR A 268 -8.94 25.40 -1.96
N PRO A 269 -7.93 24.57 -1.63
CA PRO A 269 -6.56 25.05 -1.75
C PRO A 269 -6.35 25.42 -3.21
N LYS A 270 -5.88 26.65 -3.46
CA LYS A 270 -5.40 27.07 -4.79
C LYS A 270 -4.55 25.93 -5.33
N THR A 271 -4.88 25.44 -6.52
CA THR A 271 -4.09 24.46 -7.27
C THR A 271 -2.63 24.86 -7.13
N ILE A 272 -1.88 24.07 -6.37
CA ILE A 272 -0.45 24.27 -6.26
C ILE A 272 0.06 23.88 -7.64
N ASP A 273 0.46 24.89 -8.40
CA ASP A 273 0.90 24.75 -9.78
C ASP A 273 2.06 23.75 -9.79
N SER A 274 1.85 22.56 -10.35
CA SER A 274 2.84 21.47 -10.33
C SER A 274 4.18 21.92 -10.94
N ALA A 275 4.12 22.91 -11.85
CA ALA A 275 5.27 23.57 -12.43
C ALA A 275 6.09 24.42 -11.44
N ALA A 276 5.46 24.97 -10.39
CA ALA A 276 6.15 25.70 -9.34
C ALA A 276 6.90 24.75 -8.40
N ILE A 277 6.29 23.62 -8.04
CA ILE A 277 6.94 22.56 -7.24
C ILE A 277 8.13 21.96 -8.02
N GLU A 278 7.96 21.68 -9.31
CA GLU A 278 9.03 21.13 -10.15
C GLU A 278 10.21 22.12 -10.28
N LYS A 279 9.92 23.42 -10.40
CA LYS A 279 10.97 24.47 -10.38
C LYS A 279 11.69 24.56 -9.05
N ASP A 280 10.99 24.45 -7.93
CA ASP A 280 11.61 24.51 -6.60
C ASP A 280 12.49 23.28 -6.34
N LEU A 281 12.07 22.09 -6.79
CA LEU A 281 12.86 20.86 -6.68
C LEU A 281 14.11 20.89 -7.56
N ILE A 282 14.00 21.38 -8.81
CA ILE A 282 15.15 21.56 -9.70
C ILE A 282 16.13 22.58 -9.09
N ALA A 283 15.62 23.67 -8.49
CA ALA A 283 16.45 24.67 -7.84
C ALA A 283 17.17 24.15 -6.59
N GLU A 284 16.58 23.22 -5.84
CA GLU A 284 17.25 22.54 -4.72
C GLU A 284 18.32 21.55 -5.19
N GLU A 285 18.04 20.73 -6.21
CA GLU A 285 19.03 19.80 -6.78
C GLU A 285 20.23 20.56 -7.36
N GLU A 286 20.01 21.68 -8.05
CA GLU A 286 21.08 22.54 -8.55
C GLU A 286 21.91 23.14 -7.42
N LYS A 287 21.29 23.56 -6.30
CA LYS A 287 22.00 24.05 -5.12
C LYS A 287 22.86 22.97 -4.46
N GLU A 288 22.35 21.75 -4.34
CA GLU A 288 23.11 20.64 -3.76
C GLU A 288 24.32 20.27 -4.63
N GLN A 289 24.14 20.17 -5.95
CA GLN A 289 25.23 19.89 -6.89
C GLN A 289 26.30 20.99 -6.84
N ARG A 290 25.90 22.27 -6.77
CA ARG A 290 26.83 23.40 -6.63
C ARG A 290 27.63 23.31 -5.33
N ASN A 291 26.97 22.96 -4.23
CA ASN A 291 27.60 22.82 -2.92
C ASN A 291 28.62 21.65 -2.89
N GLN A 292 28.30 20.52 -3.53
CA GLN A 292 29.22 19.38 -3.66
C GLN A 292 30.46 19.74 -4.51
N ALA A 293 30.27 20.46 -5.62
CA ALA A 293 31.37 20.94 -6.46
C ALA A 293 32.32 21.89 -5.71
N THR A 294 31.81 22.79 -4.87
CA THR A 294 32.64 23.66 -4.03
C THR A 294 33.40 22.91 -2.93
N LYS A 295 32.81 21.87 -2.33
CA LYS A 295 33.50 21.03 -1.33
C LYS A 295 34.66 20.25 -1.95
N SER A 296 34.48 19.73 -3.17
CA SER A 296 35.55 19.04 -3.93
C SER A 296 36.73 19.98 -4.26
N LYS A 297 36.45 21.21 -4.72
CA LYS A 297 37.50 22.22 -5.00
C LYS A 297 38.28 22.64 -3.75
N LYS A 298 37.61 22.79 -2.60
CA LYS A 298 38.29 23.08 -1.32
C LYS A 298 39.20 21.94 -0.85
N LYS A 299 38.79 20.67 -1.01
CA LYS A 299 39.64 19.50 -0.70
C LYS A 299 40.88 19.43 -1.60
N LYS A 300 40.74 19.76 -2.89
CA LYS A 300 41.88 19.76 -3.83
C LYS A 300 42.93 20.84 -3.47
N LYS A 301 42.49 22.07 -3.17
CA LYS A 301 43.41 23.16 -2.73
C LYS A 301 44.10 22.89 -1.39
N LYS A 302 43.47 22.14 -0.48
CA LYS A 302 44.09 21.81 0.82
C LYS A 302 45.17 20.73 0.69
N LYS A 303 45.14 19.88 -0.34
CA LYS A 303 46.20 18.90 -0.63
C LYS A 303 47.42 19.51 -1.34
N THR A 304 47.26 20.64 -2.04
CA THR A 304 48.38 21.29 -2.76
C THR A 304 49.23 22.20 -1.86
N LYS A 305 48.81 22.49 -0.63
CA LYS A 305 49.55 23.33 0.33
C LYS A 305 50.36 22.53 1.36
N THR A 306 50.44 21.22 1.21
CA THR A 306 51.12 20.30 2.16
C THR A 306 52.26 19.51 1.52
N ASN A 307 52.72 19.92 0.33
CA ASN A 307 53.97 19.47 -0.27
C ASN A 307 54.92 20.67 -0.36
#